data_AF-A0A433C4S0-F1
#
_entry.id   AF-A0A433C4S0-F1
#
_cell.length_a   1.000
_cell.length_b   1.000
_cell.length_c   1.000
_cell.angle_alpha   90.00
_cell.angle_beta   90.00
_cell.angle_gamma   90.00
#
_symmetry.space_group_name_H-M   'P 1'
#
loop_
_entity.id
_entity.type
_entity.pdbx_description
1 polymer ?
#
loop_
_entity_poly.entity_id
_entity_poly.type
_entity_poly.pdbx_seq_one_letter_code
_entity_poly.pdbx_strand_id
1 'polypeptide(L)'
;MPHLTPSPRIRGATRALRALLSQGALAAALAALCSPSAQAFGIDKLALQLDAAPGFSAVDSLTVFNDSNEEAVFVKAQALNWDTDLQGQLILTPSTDLRILPSVQRVKPGDRGVFHVRYAGAPLKGEGAYRVLFQEIRIPAGNLDEKPEEMDNTIRQGF
;
A
#
# COMPACT_ATOMS: atom_id res chain seq x y z
N MET A 1 49.50 -19.64 -81.15
CA MET A 1 49.61 -18.97 -79.82
C MET A 1 48.22 -18.87 -79.20
N PRO A 2 47.87 -19.73 -78.23
CA PRO A 2 46.65 -19.58 -77.44
C PRO A 2 46.97 -19.11 -76.01
N HIS A 3 45.93 -19.01 -75.16
CA HIS A 3 45.97 -18.69 -73.72
C HIS A 3 46.01 -17.18 -73.42
N LEU A 4 45.24 -16.56 -72.52
CA LEU A 4 44.20 -16.97 -71.57
C LEU A 4 43.39 -15.68 -71.22
N THR A 5 42.08 -15.76 -71.13
CA THR A 5 41.22 -14.71 -70.57
C THR A 5 41.20 -14.79 -69.03
N PRO A 6 41.20 -13.65 -68.30
CA PRO A 6 41.12 -13.69 -66.84
C PRO A 6 39.70 -13.91 -66.34
N SER A 7 39.57 -14.75 -65.31
CA SER A 7 38.33 -15.01 -64.56
C SER A 7 37.94 -13.86 -63.62
N PRO A 8 36.64 -13.66 -63.35
CA PRO A 8 36.17 -12.69 -62.37
C PRO A 8 36.30 -13.23 -60.94
N ARG A 9 36.87 -12.42 -60.04
CA ARG A 9 36.90 -12.69 -58.59
C ARG A 9 35.56 -12.28 -57.95
N ILE A 10 34.81 -13.27 -57.47
CA ILE A 10 33.66 -13.07 -56.58
C ILE A 10 34.20 -12.66 -55.19
N ARG A 11 33.98 -11.41 -54.78
CA ARG A 11 34.32 -10.94 -53.42
C ARG A 11 33.22 -11.35 -52.45
N GLY A 12 33.60 -12.19 -51.50
CA GLY A 12 32.75 -12.81 -50.50
C GLY A 12 32.02 -11.81 -49.59
N ALA A 13 30.77 -12.18 -49.32
CA ALA A 13 29.88 -11.64 -48.33
C ALA A 13 30.43 -11.85 -46.91
N THR A 14 31.03 -10.84 -46.30
CA THR A 14 31.45 -10.88 -44.89
C THR A 14 31.24 -9.55 -44.16
N ARG A 15 30.10 -8.88 -44.39
CA ARG A 15 29.73 -7.69 -43.60
C ARG A 15 28.33 -7.68 -42.98
N ALA A 16 27.50 -8.69 -43.28
CA ALA A 16 26.11 -8.69 -42.79
C ALA A 16 25.90 -9.33 -41.41
N LEU A 17 26.89 -10.04 -40.84
CA LEU A 17 26.65 -10.83 -39.62
C LEU A 17 26.95 -10.10 -38.29
N ARG A 18 27.58 -8.92 -38.32
CA ARG A 18 27.90 -8.16 -37.10
C ARG A 18 26.86 -7.11 -36.70
N ALA A 19 25.91 -6.78 -37.58
CA ALA A 19 24.93 -5.72 -37.34
C ALA A 19 23.62 -6.21 -36.69
N LEU A 20 23.33 -7.51 -36.67
CA LEU A 20 22.10 -8.04 -36.06
C LEU A 20 22.23 -8.33 -34.55
N LEU A 21 23.44 -8.44 -34.01
CA LEU A 21 23.66 -8.71 -32.59
C LEU A 21 23.56 -7.45 -31.70
N SER A 22 23.64 -6.24 -32.27
CA SER A 22 23.65 -5.00 -31.51
C SER A 22 22.27 -4.35 -31.28
N GLN A 23 21.21 -4.81 -31.97
CA GLN A 23 19.85 -4.25 -31.78
C GLN A 23 19.03 -5.02 -30.74
N GLY A 24 19.29 -6.31 -30.51
CA GLY A 24 18.58 -7.11 -29.52
C GLY A 24 18.94 -6.77 -28.07
N ALA A 25 20.19 -6.35 -27.82
CA ALA A 25 20.66 -6.06 -26.46
C ALA A 25 20.05 -4.80 -25.85
N LEU A 26 19.71 -3.79 -26.66
CA LEU A 26 19.18 -2.51 -26.17
C LEU A 26 17.70 -2.62 -25.76
N ALA A 27 16.90 -3.42 -26.48
CA ALA A 27 15.49 -3.65 -26.14
C ALA A 27 15.33 -4.48 -24.85
N ALA A 28 16.20 -5.47 -24.62
CA ALA A 28 16.21 -6.26 -23.38
C ALA A 28 16.62 -5.43 -22.15
N ALA A 29 17.54 -4.47 -22.31
CA ALA A 29 17.97 -3.60 -21.23
C ALA A 29 16.87 -2.61 -20.78
N LEU A 30 16.03 -2.11 -21.69
CA LEU A 30 14.91 -1.23 -21.33
C LEU A 30 13.78 -1.97 -20.59
N ALA A 31 13.55 -3.25 -20.90
CA ALA A 31 12.51 -4.05 -20.25
C ALA A 31 12.83 -4.38 -18.78
N ALA A 32 14.11 -4.48 -18.42
CA ALA A 32 14.55 -4.77 -17.04
C ALA A 32 14.39 -3.58 -16.06
N LEU A 33 14.30 -2.34 -16.58
CA LEU A 33 14.16 -1.13 -15.77
C LEU A 33 12.72 -0.83 -15.34
N CYS A 34 11.74 -1.56 -15.90
CA CYS A 34 10.33 -1.38 -15.59
C CYS A 34 9.81 -2.57 -14.79
N SER A 35 10.45 -2.85 -13.64
CA SER A 35 9.78 -3.63 -12.60
C SER A 35 8.93 -2.65 -11.81
N PRO A 36 7.60 -2.60 -11.98
CA PRO A 36 6.77 -1.83 -11.06
C PRO A 36 6.97 -2.44 -9.68
N SER A 37 7.65 -1.72 -8.79
CA SER A 37 7.58 -2.00 -7.36
C SER A 37 6.15 -1.68 -6.94
N ALA A 38 5.27 -2.67 -7.05
CA ALA A 38 3.88 -2.54 -6.65
C ALA A 38 3.84 -2.43 -5.12
N GLN A 39 3.93 -1.19 -4.61
CA GLN A 39 3.53 -0.88 -3.24
C GLN A 39 2.00 -0.92 -3.19
N ALA A 40 1.45 -2.12 -3.25
CA ALA A 40 0.01 -2.32 -3.29
C ALA A 40 -0.52 -2.49 -1.87
N PHE A 41 -0.90 -1.37 -1.26
CA PHE A 41 -1.79 -1.37 -0.10
C PHE A 41 -3.23 -1.22 -0.59
N GLY A 42 -4.14 -2.09 -0.16
CA GLY A 42 -5.50 -2.12 -0.67
C GLY A 42 -6.54 -2.50 0.38
N ILE A 43 -7.81 -2.36 0.00
CA ILE A 43 -8.99 -2.70 0.79
C ILE A 43 -9.87 -3.63 -0.05
N ASP A 44 -10.41 -4.69 0.55
CA ASP A 44 -11.21 -5.72 -0.12
C ASP A 44 -12.52 -5.19 -0.71
N LYS A 45 -13.17 -4.23 -0.04
CA LYS A 45 -14.43 -3.61 -0.49
C LYS A 45 -14.52 -2.14 -0.08
N LEU A 46 -15.31 -1.38 -0.83
CA LEU A 46 -15.42 0.08 -0.67
C LEU A 46 -16.67 0.54 0.08
N ALA A 47 -17.61 -0.36 0.35
CA ALA A 47 -18.87 -0.05 1.00
C ALA A 47 -19.27 -1.14 2.00
N LEU A 48 -19.90 -0.70 3.10
CA LEU A 48 -20.54 -1.53 4.10
C LEU A 48 -22.01 -1.14 4.19
N GLN A 49 -22.88 -2.12 4.40
CA GLN A 49 -24.26 -1.87 4.83
C GLN A 49 -24.41 -2.52 6.20
N LEU A 50 -24.74 -1.70 7.19
CA LEU A 50 -24.97 -2.14 8.56
C LEU A 50 -26.45 -1.98 8.87
N ASP A 51 -27.07 -3.04 9.38
CA ASP A 51 -28.44 -2.94 9.86
C ASP A 51 -28.44 -2.51 11.32
N ALA A 52 -28.76 -1.23 11.54
CA ALA A 52 -28.83 -0.62 12.86
C ALA A 52 -30.18 -0.83 13.56
N ALA A 53 -31.11 -1.60 12.99
CA ALA A 53 -32.37 -1.91 13.63
C ALA A 53 -32.16 -2.81 14.86
N PRO A 54 -32.97 -2.66 15.92
CA PRO A 54 -32.88 -3.52 17.09
C PRO A 54 -33.01 -5.00 16.73
N GLY A 55 -32.02 -5.81 17.13
CA GLY A 55 -32.00 -7.25 16.88
C GLY A 55 -31.32 -7.71 15.58
N PHE A 56 -30.83 -6.77 14.76
CA PHE A 56 -30.11 -7.07 13.51
C PHE A 56 -28.58 -6.94 13.64
N SER A 57 -27.86 -7.40 12.61
CA SER A 57 -26.39 -7.36 12.57
C SER A 57 -25.88 -5.94 12.30
N ALA A 58 -25.61 -5.22 13.39
CA ALA A 58 -24.97 -3.92 13.37
C ALA A 58 -23.45 -3.99 13.15
N VAL A 59 -22.91 -5.07 12.55
CA VAL A 59 -21.48 -5.29 12.37
C VAL A 59 -21.16 -5.93 11.02
N ASP A 60 -20.08 -5.47 10.40
CA ASP A 60 -19.42 -6.05 9.22
C ASP A 60 -17.90 -5.80 9.32
N SER A 61 -17.10 -6.28 8.38
CA SER A 61 -15.64 -6.11 8.36
C SER A 61 -15.11 -5.58 7.04
N LEU A 62 -14.04 -4.80 7.13
CA LEU A 62 -13.19 -4.40 6.02
C LEU A 62 -11.84 -5.09 6.18
N THR A 63 -11.32 -5.63 5.09
CA THR A 63 -10.00 -6.27 5.05
C THR A 63 -9.03 -5.37 4.32
N VAL A 64 -7.98 -4.92 5.01
CA VAL A 64 -6.84 -4.27 4.37
C VAL A 64 -5.80 -5.32 4.03
N PHE A 65 -5.10 -5.15 2.92
CA PHE A 65 -4.03 -6.06 2.52
C PHE A 65 -2.80 -5.27 2.09
N ASN A 66 -1.63 -5.87 2.35
CA ASN A 66 -0.34 -5.30 2.02
C ASN A 66 0.37 -6.27 1.06
N ASP A 67 0.23 -6.04 -0.24
CA ASP A 67 0.88 -6.82 -1.29
C ASP A 67 2.32 -6.35 -1.55
N SER A 68 2.85 -5.41 -0.76
CA SER A 68 4.28 -5.12 -0.68
C SER A 68 5.05 -6.37 -0.26
N ASN A 69 6.29 -6.47 -0.73
CA ASN A 69 7.27 -7.49 -0.36
C ASN A 69 8.34 -6.99 0.62
N GLU A 70 8.34 -5.70 0.98
CA GLU A 70 9.46 -5.06 1.67
C GLU A 70 9.11 -4.66 3.11
N GLU A 71 8.05 -3.88 3.30
CA GLU A 71 7.78 -3.19 4.57
C GLU A 71 6.42 -3.53 5.15
N ALA A 72 6.37 -3.62 6.48
CA ALA A 72 5.11 -3.70 7.20
C ALA A 72 4.47 -2.32 7.30
N VAL A 73 3.17 -2.24 7.07
CA VAL A 73 2.39 -1.02 7.14
C VAL A 73 1.66 -0.98 8.48
N PHE A 74 1.76 0.12 9.23
CA PHE A 74 0.88 0.37 10.37
C PHE A 74 -0.34 1.15 9.88
N VAL A 75 -1.52 0.62 10.12
CA VAL A 75 -2.78 1.18 9.62
C VAL A 75 -3.61 1.62 10.81
N LYS A 76 -4.05 2.87 10.81
CA LYS A 76 -5.06 3.40 11.73
C LYS A 76 -6.39 3.55 11.01
N ALA A 77 -7.45 3.03 11.60
CA ALA A 77 -8.82 3.19 11.12
C ALA A 77 -9.58 4.20 11.99
N GLN A 78 -10.33 5.09 11.35
CA GLN A 78 -11.19 6.08 12.01
C GLN A 78 -12.56 6.11 11.35
N ALA A 79 -13.62 6.24 12.14
CA ALA A 79 -14.97 6.42 11.64
C ALA A 79 -15.35 7.91 11.65
N LEU A 80 -15.97 8.38 10.57
CA LEU A 80 -16.41 9.75 10.38
C LEU A 80 -17.90 9.75 10.02
N ASN A 81 -18.66 10.70 10.58
CA ASN A 81 -19.97 11.06 10.07
C ASN A 81 -19.80 11.77 8.74
N TRP A 82 -20.63 11.41 7.76
CA TRP A 82 -20.72 12.10 6.49
C TRP A 82 -22.01 12.92 6.49
N ASP A 83 -21.86 14.25 6.46
CA ASP A 83 -22.97 15.18 6.32
C ASP A 83 -22.74 16.15 5.15
N THR A 84 -23.76 16.92 4.81
CA THR A 84 -23.72 17.96 3.78
C THR A 84 -24.32 19.25 4.33
N ASP A 85 -23.63 20.38 4.18
CA ASP A 85 -24.16 21.66 4.63
C ASP A 85 -25.29 22.21 3.72
N LEU A 86 -25.85 23.36 4.11
CA LEU A 86 -26.91 24.03 3.35
C LEU A 86 -26.44 24.49 1.95
N GLN A 87 -25.14 24.52 1.70
CA GLN A 87 -24.51 24.89 0.44
C GLN A 87 -24.07 23.67 -0.39
N GLY A 88 -24.39 22.46 0.07
CA GLY A 88 -24.04 21.22 -0.64
C GLY A 88 -22.60 20.76 -0.41
N GLN A 89 -21.86 21.35 0.54
CA GLN A 89 -20.47 20.96 0.82
C GLN A 89 -20.38 19.78 1.77
N LEU A 90 -19.43 18.90 1.51
CA LEU A 90 -19.14 17.74 2.33
C LEU A 90 -18.60 18.16 3.70
N ILE A 91 -19.25 17.72 4.77
CA ILE A 91 -18.76 17.84 6.14
C ILE A 91 -18.41 16.45 6.67
N LEU A 92 -17.17 16.28 7.12
CA LEU A 92 -16.71 15.08 7.81
C LEU A 92 -16.35 15.40 9.26
N THR A 93 -16.97 14.71 10.21
CA THR A 93 -16.68 14.86 11.64
C THR A 93 -16.42 13.49 12.27
N PRO A 94 -15.58 13.38 13.32
CA PRO A 94 -15.39 12.12 14.04
C PRO A 94 -16.73 11.53 14.51
N SER A 95 -16.96 10.25 14.22
CA SER A 95 -18.18 9.56 14.64
C SER A 95 -18.01 8.92 16.02
N THR A 96 -19.05 9.03 16.85
CA THR A 96 -19.20 8.26 18.10
C THR A 96 -20.08 7.03 17.93
N ASP A 97 -20.83 6.98 16.83
CA ASP A 97 -21.83 5.94 16.57
C ASP A 97 -21.19 4.71 15.94
N LEU A 98 -20.16 4.89 15.11
CA LEU A 98 -19.39 3.79 14.54
C LEU A 98 -18.13 3.52 15.35
N ARG A 99 -17.94 2.25 15.71
CA ARG A 99 -16.74 1.74 16.38
C ARG A 99 -15.98 0.80 15.45
N ILE A 100 -14.67 0.97 15.40
CA ILE A 100 -13.78 0.13 14.59
C ILE A 100 -12.81 -0.62 15.51
N LEU A 101 -12.74 -1.94 15.36
CA LEU A 101 -11.92 -2.83 16.18
C LEU A 101 -11.11 -3.80 15.30
N PRO A 102 -9.77 -3.85 15.46
CA PRO A 102 -8.94 -2.90 16.20
C PRO A 102 -8.94 -1.51 15.53
N SER A 103 -8.52 -0.46 16.22
CA SER A 103 -8.38 0.89 15.62
C SER A 103 -7.01 1.12 14.99
N VAL A 104 -6.01 0.32 15.36
CA VAL A 104 -4.66 0.33 14.79
C VAL A 104 -4.17 -1.10 14.63
N GLN A 105 -3.57 -1.42 13.49
CA GLN A 105 -3.00 -2.74 13.24
C GLN A 105 -1.72 -2.63 12.39
N ARG A 106 -0.75 -3.50 12.66
CA ARG A 106 0.40 -3.74 11.78
C ARG A 106 0.06 -4.83 10.76
N VAL A 107 0.27 -4.56 9.49
CA VAL A 107 0.04 -5.49 8.37
C VAL A 107 1.39 -5.77 7.71
N LYS A 108 1.88 -7.00 7.83
CA LYS A 108 3.18 -7.40 7.27
C LYS A 108 3.11 -7.51 5.74
N PRO A 109 4.26 -7.56 5.04
CA PRO A 109 4.32 -7.94 3.63
C PRO A 109 3.57 -9.25 3.36
N GLY A 110 2.67 -9.25 2.37
CA GLY A 110 1.81 -10.38 1.99
C GLY A 110 0.65 -10.70 2.93
N ASP A 111 0.50 -9.99 4.06
CA ASP A 111 -0.52 -10.26 5.07
C ASP A 111 -1.80 -9.41 4.86
N ARG A 112 -2.84 -9.77 5.61
CA ARG A 112 -4.13 -9.07 5.68
C ARG A 112 -4.44 -8.65 7.12
N GLY A 113 -5.07 -7.48 7.27
CA GLY A 113 -5.63 -6.99 8.54
C GLY A 113 -7.15 -6.86 8.43
N VAL A 114 -7.88 -7.34 9.43
CA VAL A 114 -9.34 -7.30 9.45
C VAL A 114 -9.81 -6.28 10.49
N PHE A 115 -10.61 -5.33 10.03
CA PHE A 115 -11.20 -4.27 10.84
C PHE A 115 -12.71 -4.49 10.93
N HIS A 116 -13.21 -4.81 12.12
CA HIS A 116 -14.64 -4.92 12.38
C HIS A 116 -15.22 -3.53 12.59
N VAL A 117 -16.23 -3.18 11.81
CA VAL A 117 -16.97 -1.93 11.88
C VAL A 117 -18.34 -2.23 12.45
N ARG A 118 -18.65 -1.60 13.58
CA ARG A 118 -19.90 -1.81 14.32
C ARG A 118 -20.64 -0.49 14.53
N TYR A 119 -21.94 -0.51 14.28
CA TYR A 119 -22.84 0.53 14.75
C TYR A 119 -23.18 0.33 16.24
N ALA A 120 -22.96 1.37 17.02
CA ALA A 120 -23.13 1.46 18.47
C ALA A 120 -23.82 2.76 18.91
N GLY A 121 -24.36 3.53 17.94
CA GLY A 121 -25.18 4.71 18.19
C GLY A 121 -26.60 4.36 18.62
N ALA A 122 -27.42 5.39 18.81
CA ALA A 122 -28.85 5.22 19.06
C ALA A 122 -29.56 4.69 17.80
N PRO A 123 -30.69 3.95 17.91
CA PRO A 123 -31.43 3.48 16.73
C PRO A 123 -31.76 4.61 15.76
N LEU A 124 -31.39 4.43 14.49
CA LEU A 124 -31.63 5.42 13.44
C LEU A 124 -33.10 5.41 13.01
N LYS A 125 -33.65 6.61 12.76
CA LYS A 125 -34.93 6.77 12.08
C LYS A 125 -34.66 6.99 10.58
N GLY A 126 -34.20 5.93 9.91
CA GLY A 126 -33.81 5.98 8.49
C GLY A 126 -32.36 5.52 8.29
N GLU A 127 -31.67 6.16 7.36
CA GLU A 127 -30.28 5.85 6.99
C GLU A 127 -29.32 6.89 7.57
N GLY A 128 -28.11 6.43 7.95
CA GLY A 128 -27.00 7.29 8.33
C GLY A 128 -25.83 7.07 7.39
N ALA A 129 -25.19 8.16 6.95
CA ALA A 129 -24.02 8.10 6.08
C ALA A 129 -22.74 8.27 6.88
N TYR A 130 -21.78 7.40 6.63
CA TYR A 130 -20.50 7.38 7.34
C TYR A 130 -19.34 7.11 6.39
N ARG A 131 -18.12 7.45 6.82
CA ARG A 131 -16.88 7.03 6.17
C ARG A 131 -15.97 6.30 7.15
N VAL A 132 -15.32 5.25 6.67
CA VAL A 132 -14.17 4.64 7.34
C VAL A 132 -12.92 5.13 6.63
N LEU A 133 -12.03 5.78 7.39
CA LEU A 133 -10.75 6.28 6.91
C LEU A 133 -9.63 5.37 7.41
N PHE A 134 -8.88 4.77 6.48
CA PHE A 134 -7.63 4.08 6.78
C PHE A 134 -6.45 5.00 6.48
N GLN A 135 -5.55 5.13 7.45
CA GLN A 135 -4.34 5.94 7.35
C GLN A 135 -3.13 5.06 7.61
N GLU A 136 -2.18 5.06 6.67
CA GLU A 136 -0.84 4.56 6.92
C GLU A 136 -0.13 5.48 7.91
N ILE A 137 0.44 4.89 8.95
CA ILE A 137 1.31 5.56 9.92
C ILE A 137 2.73 5.07 9.66
N ARG A 138 3.61 6.00 9.29
CA ARG A 138 5.05 5.73 9.22
C ARG A 138 5.65 5.94 10.59
N ILE A 139 6.17 4.88 11.18
CA ILE A 139 6.95 4.99 12.42
C ILE A 139 8.41 5.21 11.98
N PRO A 140 9.04 6.34 12.33
CA PRO A 140 10.46 6.53 12.06
C PRO A 140 11.25 5.37 12.65
N ALA A 141 12.18 4.80 11.89
CA ALA A 141 13.15 3.86 12.43
C ALA A 141 14.09 4.62 13.39
N GLY A 142 13.65 4.83 14.63
CA GLY A 142 14.54 5.20 15.71
C GLY A 142 15.36 3.98 16.08
N ASN A 143 16.68 4.14 16.22
CA ASN A 143 17.58 3.09 16.71
C ASN A 143 17.06 2.60 18.07
N LEU A 144 16.40 1.45 18.11
CA LEU A 144 15.98 0.78 19.36
C LEU A 144 17.18 0.19 20.12
N ASP A 145 18.40 0.44 19.65
CA ASP A 145 19.68 0.00 20.21
C ASP A 145 20.36 1.03 21.10
N GLU A 146 19.76 2.22 21.32
CA GLU A 146 20.21 3.09 22.41
C GLU A 146 19.80 2.46 23.75
N LYS A 147 20.70 1.61 24.25
CA LYS A 147 20.74 1.12 25.62
C LYS A 147 20.51 2.32 26.54
N PRO A 148 19.57 2.27 27.50
CA PRO A 148 19.40 3.35 28.45
C PRO A 148 20.76 3.58 29.11
N GLU A 149 21.34 4.77 28.91
CA GLU A 149 22.50 5.15 29.71
C GLU A 149 22.09 5.00 31.17
N GLU A 150 22.82 4.12 31.84
CA GLU A 150 22.74 3.86 33.25
C GLU A 150 22.86 5.20 33.98
N MET A 151 21.72 5.78 34.37
CA MET A 151 21.69 6.97 35.20
C MET A 151 22.41 6.63 36.51
N ASP A 152 23.67 7.05 36.59
CA ASP A 152 24.50 7.04 37.77
C ASP A 152 23.73 7.69 38.93
N ASN A 153 23.18 6.85 39.79
CA ASN A 153 22.38 7.26 40.94
C ASN A 153 23.32 7.65 42.10
N THR A 154 24.19 8.62 41.85
CA THR A 154 25.02 9.27 42.86
C THR A 154 24.30 10.52 43.39
N ILE A 155 23.09 10.35 43.94
CA ILE A 155 22.53 11.31 44.91
C ILE A 155 21.95 10.52 46.08
N ARG A 156 22.85 9.88 46.82
CA ARG A 156 22.67 9.55 48.24
C ARG A 156 24.03 9.62 48.91
N GLN A 157 24.49 10.84 49.24
CA GLN A 157 25.21 11.15 50.48
C GLN A 157 25.18 12.66 50.70
N GLY A 158 24.56 13.05 51.81
CA GLY A 158 24.35 14.45 52.20
C GLY A 158 23.39 14.47 53.39
N PHE A 159 23.92 14.01 54.52
CA PHE A 159 23.46 14.41 55.84
C PHE A 159 23.67 15.91 56.02
#